data_AF-A0A2D9PTW3-F1
#
_entry.id   AF-A0A2D9PTW3-F1
#
_cell.length_a   1.000
_cell.length_b   1.000
_cell.length_c   1.000
_cell.angle_alpha   90.00
_cell.angle_beta   90.00
_cell.angle_gamma   90.00
#
_symmetry.space_group_name_H-M   'P 1'
#
loop_
_entity.id
_entity.type
_entity.pdbx_description
1 polymer ?
#
loop_
_entity_poly.entity_id
_entity_poly.type
_entity_poly.pdbx_seq_one_letter_code
_entity_poly.pdbx_strand_id
1 'polypeptide(L)'
;MDELDRQADADEAPRPRTASLFQTMTLERITFEDAMQLLSLPRVVGVDPTDGMEITVQNGRFGPYLRKGSDSRSLESEEQLLTITLDGCLAVLAQPKRRGRTVARPPLRELGVDPASGRTMILKDGNWGPYVTDGEHNASLKRGDSVEELTDERAAELLAERRMKGPARKRR
;
A
#
# COMPACT_ATOMS: atom_id res chain seq x y z
N MET A 1 -40.68 -19.26 -18.37
CA MET A 1 -39.35 -19.30 -17.73
C MET A 1 -39.17 -17.92 -17.11
N ASP A 2 -39.49 -17.84 -15.83
CA ASP A 2 -39.56 -16.61 -15.05
C ASP A 2 -38.22 -15.89 -15.03
N GLU A 3 -38.25 -14.57 -15.06
CA GLU A 3 -37.06 -13.71 -15.04
C GLU A 3 -36.19 -13.92 -13.78
N LEU A 4 -36.81 -14.42 -12.71
CA LEU A 4 -36.18 -14.85 -11.45
C LEU A 4 -35.32 -16.12 -11.60
N ASP A 5 -35.74 -17.06 -12.45
CA ASP A 5 -35.02 -18.32 -12.69
C ASP A 5 -33.69 -18.03 -13.43
N ARG A 6 -33.75 -17.12 -14.41
CA ARG A 6 -32.58 -16.68 -15.20
C ARG A 6 -31.50 -15.99 -14.36
N GLN A 7 -31.89 -15.37 -13.24
CA GLN A 7 -30.98 -14.64 -12.36
C GLN A 7 -30.36 -15.56 -11.31
N ALA A 8 -31.10 -16.57 -10.84
CA ALA A 8 -30.57 -17.63 -9.99
C ALA A 8 -29.52 -18.49 -10.73
N ASP A 9 -29.77 -18.85 -12.00
CA ASP A 9 -28.80 -19.56 -12.85
C ASP A 9 -27.49 -18.77 -13.06
N ALA A 10 -27.57 -17.43 -13.09
CA ALA A 10 -26.41 -16.56 -13.29
C ALA A 10 -25.52 -16.43 -12.04
N ASP A 11 -26.10 -16.52 -10.84
CA ASP A 11 -25.37 -16.53 -9.57
C ASP A 11 -24.71 -17.90 -9.29
N GLU A 12 -25.26 -18.98 -9.85
CA GLU A 12 -24.70 -20.34 -9.72
C GLU A 12 -23.62 -20.66 -10.79
N ALA A 13 -23.58 -19.88 -11.87
CA ALA A 13 -22.55 -20.00 -12.89
C ALA A 13 -21.14 -19.63 -12.35
N PRO A 14 -20.08 -20.38 -12.73
CA PRO A 14 -18.73 -20.05 -12.32
C PRO A 14 -18.35 -18.65 -12.84
N ARG A 15 -17.86 -17.80 -11.94
CA ARG A 15 -17.47 -16.44 -12.31
C ARG A 15 -16.48 -16.48 -13.49
N PRO A 16 -16.66 -15.60 -14.49
CA PRO A 16 -15.76 -15.56 -15.62
C PRO A 16 -14.34 -15.29 -15.11
N ARG A 17 -13.36 -15.98 -15.72
CA ARG A 17 -11.96 -15.67 -15.46
C ARG A 17 -11.66 -14.28 -16.00
N THR A 18 -11.02 -13.46 -15.18
CA THR A 18 -10.63 -12.11 -15.54
C THR A 18 -9.16 -11.90 -15.24
N ALA A 19 -8.53 -11.02 -16.01
CA ALA A 19 -7.17 -10.58 -15.76
C ALA A 19 -7.07 -9.09 -16.08
N SER A 20 -6.31 -8.36 -15.26
CA SER A 20 -6.02 -6.96 -15.53
C SER A 20 -4.97 -6.83 -16.63
N LEU A 21 -5.16 -5.82 -17.48
CA LEU A 21 -4.12 -5.44 -18.43
C LEU A 21 -2.88 -4.92 -17.69
N PHE A 22 -1.73 -5.16 -18.29
CA PHE A 22 -0.48 -4.53 -17.88
C PHE A 22 -0.52 -3.04 -18.23
N GLN A 23 0.26 -2.24 -17.51
CA GLN A 23 0.30 -0.78 -17.66
C GLN A 23 0.75 -0.35 -19.07
N THR A 24 1.53 -1.19 -19.75
CA THR A 24 2.00 -0.97 -21.12
C THR A 24 1.02 -1.42 -22.20
N MET A 25 -0.04 -2.15 -21.84
CA MET A 25 -1.03 -2.68 -22.78
C MET A 25 -2.21 -1.73 -22.94
N THR A 26 -2.76 -1.65 -24.16
CA THR A 26 -3.97 -0.88 -24.46
C THR A 26 -5.02 -1.77 -25.11
N LEU A 27 -6.30 -1.37 -24.98
CA LEU A 27 -7.42 -2.14 -25.53
C LEU A 27 -7.37 -2.26 -27.06
N GLU A 28 -6.80 -1.27 -27.76
CA GLU A 28 -6.70 -1.31 -29.22
C GLU A 28 -5.59 -2.23 -29.73
N ARG A 29 -4.56 -2.47 -28.90
CA ARG A 29 -3.33 -3.18 -29.31
C ARG A 29 -3.23 -4.59 -28.78
N ILE A 30 -4.06 -4.97 -27.81
CA ILE A 30 -4.00 -6.29 -27.21
C ILE A 30 -4.33 -7.38 -28.23
N THR A 31 -3.52 -8.44 -28.25
CA THR A 31 -3.77 -9.60 -29.09
C THR A 31 -4.48 -10.71 -28.32
N PHE A 32 -5.03 -11.68 -29.05
CA PHE A 32 -5.61 -12.88 -28.42
C PHE A 32 -4.57 -13.66 -27.60
N GLU A 33 -3.33 -13.73 -28.08
CA GLU A 33 -2.24 -14.41 -27.37
C GLU A 33 -1.89 -13.71 -26.05
N ASP A 34 -1.84 -12.37 -26.05
CA ASP A 34 -1.63 -11.59 -24.84
C ASP A 34 -2.76 -11.82 -23.82
N ALA A 35 -4.02 -11.81 -24.29
CA ALA A 35 -5.17 -12.05 -23.43
C ALA A 35 -5.13 -13.45 -22.79
N MET A 36 -4.74 -14.47 -23.56
CA MET A 36 -4.59 -15.84 -23.04
C MET A 36 -3.46 -15.94 -22.02
N GLN A 37 -2.36 -15.22 -22.23
CA GLN A 37 -1.27 -15.15 -21.24
C GLN A 37 -1.72 -14.47 -19.94
N LEU A 38 -2.42 -13.35 -20.03
CA LEU A 38 -2.94 -12.66 -18.85
C LEU A 38 -3.93 -13.53 -18.06
N LEU A 39 -4.83 -14.23 -18.76
CA LEU A 39 -5.79 -15.16 -18.15
C LEU A 39 -5.16 -16.40 -17.52
N SER A 40 -3.88 -16.67 -17.81
CA SER A 40 -3.11 -17.75 -17.16
C SER A 40 -2.56 -17.35 -15.79
N LEU A 41 -2.60 -16.06 -15.43
CA LEU A 41 -2.22 -15.58 -14.11
C LEU A 41 -3.37 -15.80 -13.12
N PRO A 42 -3.11 -16.20 -11.85
CA PRO A 42 -1.80 -16.45 -11.23
C PRO A 42 -1.12 -17.72 -11.75
N ARG A 43 0.19 -17.63 -12.06
CA ARG A 43 0.99 -18.74 -12.59
C ARG A 43 1.85 -19.36 -11.48
N VAL A 44 1.91 -20.69 -11.40
CA VAL A 44 2.87 -21.41 -10.57
C VAL A 44 4.21 -21.46 -11.32
N VAL A 45 5.27 -20.92 -10.72
CA VAL A 45 6.62 -20.93 -11.32
C VAL A 45 7.35 -22.24 -11.01
N GLY A 46 7.15 -22.77 -9.81
CA GLY A 46 7.75 -24.02 -9.36
C GLY A 46 7.58 -24.23 -7.86
N VAL A 47 8.22 -25.28 -7.36
CA VAL A 47 8.25 -25.64 -5.94
C VAL A 47 9.64 -25.35 -5.40
N ASP A 48 9.72 -24.70 -4.23
CA ASP A 48 11.00 -24.46 -3.58
C ASP A 48 11.59 -25.80 -3.06
N PRO A 49 12.84 -26.15 -3.42
CA PRO A 49 13.47 -27.40 -3.00
C PRO A 49 13.76 -27.49 -1.49
N THR A 50 13.75 -26.37 -0.76
CA THR A 50 14.12 -26.33 0.67
C THR A 50 12.97 -26.70 1.59
N ASP A 51 11.74 -26.28 1.27
CA ASP A 51 10.55 -26.50 2.10
C ASP A 51 9.36 -27.08 1.35
N GLY A 52 9.48 -27.33 0.05
CA GLY A 52 8.43 -27.92 -0.78
C GLY A 52 7.24 -27.00 -1.03
N MET A 53 7.36 -25.68 -0.76
CA MET A 53 6.26 -24.74 -0.98
C MET A 53 6.22 -24.25 -2.44
N GLU A 54 5.01 -24.15 -2.99
CA GLU A 54 4.78 -23.56 -4.29
C GLU A 54 5.06 -22.05 -4.29
N ILE A 55 5.70 -21.60 -5.36
CA ILE A 55 5.92 -20.18 -5.65
C ILE A 55 5.01 -19.78 -6.81
N THR A 56 4.12 -18.83 -6.54
CA THR A 56 3.22 -18.27 -7.55
C THR A 56 3.57 -16.83 -7.87
N VAL A 57 3.26 -16.40 -9.09
CA VAL A 57 3.42 -15.01 -9.54
C VAL A 57 2.09 -14.48 -10.05
N GLN A 58 1.78 -13.23 -9.69
CA GLN A 58 0.51 -12.61 -10.03
C GLN A 58 0.59 -11.08 -10.01
N ASN A 59 -0.30 -10.43 -10.75
CA ASN A 59 -0.44 -8.98 -10.71
C ASN A 59 -1.47 -8.58 -9.64
N GLY A 60 -1.12 -7.63 -8.78
CA GLY A 60 -1.97 -7.17 -7.68
C GLY A 60 -2.19 -5.68 -7.70
N ARG A 61 -2.93 -5.16 -6.71
CA ARG A 61 -3.22 -3.73 -6.55
C ARG A 61 -1.97 -2.83 -6.54
N PHE A 62 -0.85 -3.35 -6.02
CA PHE A 62 0.41 -2.61 -5.89
C PHE A 62 1.45 -2.99 -6.95
N GLY A 63 1.02 -3.68 -8.02
CA GLY A 63 1.87 -4.15 -9.09
C GLY A 63 2.22 -5.64 -8.99
N PRO A 64 3.20 -6.10 -9.80
CA PRO A 64 3.56 -7.49 -9.94
C PRO A 64 4.29 -8.00 -8.69
N TYR A 65 3.95 -9.21 -8.25
CA TYR A 65 4.58 -9.80 -7.08
C TYR A 65 4.61 -11.33 -7.17
N LEU A 66 5.54 -11.92 -6.43
CA LEU A 66 5.60 -13.34 -6.16
C LEU A 66 5.10 -13.65 -4.75
N ARG A 67 4.59 -14.87 -4.56
CA ARG A 67 4.10 -15.38 -3.29
C ARG A 67 4.61 -16.81 -3.05
N LYS A 68 5.05 -17.07 -1.82
CA LYS A 68 5.41 -18.39 -1.30
C LYS A 68 4.74 -18.56 0.08
N GLY A 69 3.64 -19.30 0.13
CA GLY A 69 2.83 -19.43 1.36
C GLY A 69 2.32 -18.07 1.89
N SER A 70 2.84 -17.63 3.04
CA SER A 70 2.57 -16.30 3.61
C SER A 70 3.59 -15.24 3.24
N ASP A 71 4.70 -15.61 2.59
CA ASP A 71 5.72 -14.67 2.16
C ASP A 71 5.42 -14.10 0.77
N SER A 72 5.70 -12.81 0.57
CA SER A 72 5.56 -12.13 -0.72
C SER A 72 6.67 -11.11 -0.95
N ARG A 73 7.01 -10.92 -2.23
CA ARG A 73 7.98 -9.91 -2.68
C ARG A 73 7.47 -9.27 -3.96
N SER A 74 7.64 -7.96 -4.07
CA SER A 74 7.39 -7.24 -5.31
C SER A 74 8.41 -7.64 -6.37
N LEU A 75 7.94 -7.73 -7.61
CA LEU A 75 8.76 -7.84 -8.80
C LEU A 75 9.03 -6.43 -9.36
N GLU A 76 10.01 -6.32 -10.23
CA GLU A 76 10.42 -5.03 -10.81
C GLU A 76 9.52 -4.60 -11.96
N SER A 77 9.02 -5.57 -12.74
CA SER A 77 8.16 -5.32 -13.90
C SER A 77 7.10 -6.39 -14.09
N GLU A 78 6.04 -6.04 -14.82
CA GLU A 78 4.92 -6.96 -15.11
C GLU A 78 5.35 -8.09 -16.05
N GLU A 79 6.33 -7.84 -16.93
CA GLU A 79 6.92 -8.83 -17.83
C GLU A 79 7.54 -10.01 -17.06
N GLN A 80 8.08 -9.76 -15.86
CA GLN A 80 8.63 -10.82 -15.00
C GLN A 80 7.57 -11.85 -14.59
N LEU A 81 6.28 -11.50 -14.56
CA LEU A 81 5.21 -12.48 -14.26
C LEU A 81 5.21 -13.65 -15.27
N LEU A 82 5.59 -13.37 -16.51
CA LEU A 82 5.59 -14.33 -17.61
C LEU A 82 6.95 -15.04 -17.72
N THR A 83 8.05 -14.32 -17.50
CA THR A 83 9.41 -14.79 -17.83
C THR A 83 10.23 -15.26 -16.64
N ILE A 84 9.88 -14.90 -15.40
CA ILE A 84 10.70 -15.23 -14.24
C ILE A 84 10.79 -16.74 -14.01
N THR A 85 12.00 -17.18 -13.68
CA THR A 85 12.33 -18.58 -13.37
C THR A 85 12.27 -18.83 -11.87
N LEU A 86 12.27 -20.12 -11.48
CA LEU A 86 12.32 -20.53 -10.08
C LEU A 86 13.52 -19.92 -9.36
N ASP A 87 14.72 -20.00 -9.95
CA ASP A 87 15.94 -19.42 -9.37
C ASP A 87 15.84 -17.91 -9.17
N GLY A 88 15.24 -17.20 -10.13
CA GLY A 88 14.96 -15.77 -10.01
C GLY A 88 14.02 -15.45 -8.84
N CYS A 89 12.96 -16.23 -8.67
CA CYS A 89 12.06 -16.09 -7.54
C CYS A 89 12.77 -16.34 -6.19
N LEU A 90 13.61 -17.37 -6.12
CA LEU A 90 14.39 -17.68 -4.91
C LEU A 90 15.37 -16.56 -4.56
N ALA A 91 16.04 -15.99 -5.57
CA ALA A 91 16.92 -14.84 -5.38
C ALA A 91 16.18 -13.62 -4.81
N VAL A 92 14.97 -13.34 -5.30
CA VAL A 92 14.13 -12.24 -4.80
C VAL A 92 13.62 -12.54 -3.39
N LEU A 93 13.25 -13.78 -3.07
CA LEU A 93 12.82 -14.20 -1.72
C LEU A 93 13.93 -14.09 -0.68
N ALA A 94 15.17 -14.38 -1.07
CA ALA A 94 16.35 -14.26 -0.22
C ALA A 94 16.67 -12.81 0.17
N GLN A 95 16.21 -11.82 -0.61
CA GLN A 95 16.37 -10.42 -0.25
C GLN A 95 15.51 -10.07 0.97
N PRO A 96 16.03 -9.22 1.88
CA PRO A 96 15.28 -8.78 3.05
C PRO A 96 14.00 -8.05 2.61
N LYS A 97 12.90 -8.28 3.35
CA LYS A 97 11.64 -7.56 3.12
C LYS A 97 11.89 -6.05 3.16
N ARG A 98 11.79 -5.41 2.01
CA ARG A 98 11.57 -3.96 1.92
C ARG A 98 10.15 -3.71 2.41
N ARG A 99 9.96 -3.66 3.74
CA ARG A 99 8.73 -3.07 4.29
C ARG A 99 8.64 -1.69 3.66
N GLY A 100 7.49 -1.36 3.06
CA GLY A 100 7.18 -0.03 2.56
C GLY A 100 7.19 0.96 3.71
N ARG A 101 8.38 1.25 4.24
CA ARG A 101 8.61 2.35 5.14
C ARG A 101 8.49 3.53 4.20
N THR A 102 7.31 4.14 4.19
CA THR A 102 7.13 5.50 3.71
C THR A 102 8.35 6.26 4.19
N VAL A 103 9.23 6.65 3.26
CA VAL A 103 10.42 7.42 3.59
C VAL A 103 9.90 8.58 4.43
N ALA A 104 10.34 8.66 5.68
CA ALA A 104 9.85 9.69 6.58
C ALA A 104 10.19 11.01 5.90
N ARG A 105 9.15 11.76 5.49
CA ARG A 105 9.36 13.06 4.87
C ARG A 105 10.13 13.91 5.89
N PRO A 106 11.18 14.62 5.47
CA PRO A 106 11.91 15.51 6.37
C PRO A 106 10.92 16.51 6.99
N PRO A 107 11.15 16.94 8.24
CA PRO A 107 10.31 17.92 8.88
C PRO A 107 10.28 19.21 8.05
N LEU A 108 9.10 19.82 7.96
CA LEU A 108 8.91 21.09 7.27
C LEU A 108 9.62 22.22 8.02
N ARG A 109 9.55 22.19 9.37
CA ARG A 109 10.15 23.20 10.24
C ARG A 109 10.32 22.68 11.67
N GLU A 110 11.41 23.02 12.32
CA GLU A 110 11.55 22.89 13.78
C GLU A 110 11.02 24.16 14.44
N LEU A 111 10.21 23.99 15.47
CA LEU A 111 9.59 25.06 16.26
C LEU A 111 10.24 25.08 17.65
N GLY A 112 9.78 26.01 18.50
CA GLY A 112 10.20 26.10 19.89
C GLY A 112 9.86 24.87 20.75
N VAL A 113 10.16 24.99 22.05
CA VAL A 113 9.84 23.97 23.04
C VAL A 113 8.40 24.16 23.52
N ASP A 114 7.62 23.07 23.57
CA ASP A 114 6.28 23.12 24.12
C ASP A 114 6.32 23.37 25.64
N PRO A 115 5.68 24.41 26.18
CA PRO A 115 5.67 24.70 27.61
C PRO A 115 5.05 23.59 28.48
N ALA A 116 4.16 22.77 27.92
CA ALA A 116 3.49 21.71 28.67
C ALA A 116 4.27 20.39 28.73
N SER A 117 4.89 19.95 27.62
CA SER A 117 5.69 18.71 27.60
C SER A 117 7.19 18.92 27.78
N GLY A 118 7.69 20.15 27.62
CA GLY A 118 9.12 20.45 27.67
C GLY A 118 9.91 19.89 26.47
N ARG A 119 9.23 19.47 25.40
CA ARG A 119 9.85 18.86 24.22
C ARG A 119 9.82 19.79 23.02
N THR A 120 10.79 19.64 22.12
CA THR A 120 10.86 20.39 20.86
C THR A 120 9.67 20.04 19.97
N MET A 121 8.96 21.07 19.51
CA MET A 121 7.86 20.93 18.57
C MET A 121 8.40 20.90 17.14
N ILE A 122 7.84 20.03 16.30
CA ILE A 122 8.26 19.87 14.91
C ILE A 122 7.04 19.89 14.01
N LEU A 123 7.06 20.71 12.98
CA LEU A 123 6.06 20.74 11.91
C LEU A 123 6.45 19.73 10.82
N LYS A 124 5.55 18.81 10.49
CA LYS A 124 5.75 17.75 9.50
C LYS A 124 4.61 17.70 8.51
N ASP A 125 4.90 17.22 7.31
CA ASP A 125 3.89 16.92 6.30
C ASP A 125 3.47 15.44 6.38
N GLY A 126 2.18 15.18 6.57
CA GLY A 126 1.61 13.84 6.73
C GLY A 126 0.59 13.50 5.65
N ASN A 127 0.14 12.24 5.62
CA ASN A 127 -0.86 11.78 4.63
C ASN A 127 -2.20 12.52 4.72
N TRP A 128 -2.50 13.14 5.86
CA TRP A 128 -3.74 13.89 6.11
C TRP A 128 -3.50 15.41 6.19
N GLY A 129 -2.35 15.87 5.70
CA GLY A 129 -1.92 17.27 5.73
C GLY A 129 -0.88 17.58 6.81
N PRO A 130 -0.47 18.86 6.91
CA PRO A 130 0.53 19.31 7.86
C PRO A 130 0.09 19.12 9.33
N TYR A 131 1.02 18.76 10.19
CA TYR A 131 0.78 18.56 11.62
C TYR A 131 2.00 18.91 12.47
N VAL A 132 1.76 19.35 13.69
CA VAL A 132 2.78 19.55 14.71
C VAL A 132 2.91 18.30 15.58
N THR A 133 4.13 17.95 15.94
CA THR A 133 4.44 16.86 16.86
C THR A 133 5.47 17.27 17.92
N ASP A 134 5.29 16.81 19.16
CA ASP A 134 6.29 16.88 20.23
C ASP A 134 6.99 15.52 20.47
N GLY A 135 6.79 14.57 19.53
CA GLY A 135 7.27 13.20 19.61
C GLY A 135 6.27 12.21 20.22
N GLU A 136 5.30 12.66 21.01
CA GLU A 136 4.29 11.79 21.65
C GLU A 136 2.87 12.11 21.15
N HIS A 137 2.54 13.39 21.04
CA HIS A 137 1.26 13.88 20.54
C HIS A 137 1.43 14.47 19.15
N ASN A 138 0.45 14.21 18.29
CA ASN A 138 0.39 14.73 16.92
C ASN A 138 -0.91 15.52 16.75
N ALA A 139 -0.79 16.80 16.43
CA ALA A 139 -1.90 17.72 16.22
C ALA A 139 -1.89 18.26 14.78
N SER A 140 -2.93 17.92 14.01
CA SER A 140 -3.12 18.46 12.65
C SER A 140 -3.41 19.95 12.69
N LEU A 141 -2.90 20.70 11.70
CA LEU A 141 -3.25 22.11 11.51
C LEU A 141 -4.74 22.24 11.18
N LYS A 142 -5.42 23.26 11.70
CA LYS A 142 -6.84 23.53 11.44
C LYS A 142 -7.00 24.35 10.16
N ARG A 143 -8.22 24.39 9.62
CA ARG A 143 -8.57 25.26 8.48
C ARG A 143 -8.36 26.72 8.90
N GLY A 144 -7.31 27.35 8.36
CA GLY A 144 -6.92 28.73 8.69
C GLY A 144 -5.50 28.85 9.26
N ASP A 145 -4.91 27.76 9.76
CA ASP A 145 -3.49 27.76 10.13
C ASP A 145 -2.64 27.58 8.86
N SER A 146 -1.74 28.53 8.59
CA SER A 146 -0.77 28.41 7.49
C SER A 146 0.53 27.78 7.99
N VAL A 147 1.18 26.98 7.14
CA VAL A 147 2.47 26.33 7.45
C VAL A 147 3.56 27.37 7.69
N GLU A 148 3.49 28.49 6.98
CA GLU A 148 4.50 29.55 7.03
C GLU A 148 4.35 30.44 8.27
N GLU A 149 3.12 30.82 8.63
CA GLU A 149 2.86 31.78 9.71
C GLU A 149 2.61 31.10 11.07
N LEU A 150 2.74 29.77 11.15
CA LEU A 150 2.54 29.03 12.39
C LEU A 150 3.54 29.46 13.49
N THR A 151 3.03 30.06 14.55
CA THR A 151 3.83 30.46 15.72
C THR A 151 4.00 29.31 16.72
N ASP A 152 5.03 29.42 17.57
CA ASP A 152 5.29 28.44 18.64
C ASP A 152 4.13 28.35 19.63
N GLU A 153 3.52 29.49 19.97
CA GLU A 153 2.36 29.56 20.86
C GLU A 153 1.17 28.80 20.28
N ARG A 154 0.89 29.00 18.99
CA ARG A 154 -0.20 28.32 18.29
C ARG A 154 0.06 26.81 18.17
N ALA A 155 1.30 26.43 17.92
CA ALA A 155 1.71 25.03 17.87
C ALA A 155 1.53 24.33 19.23
N ALA A 156 1.91 25.00 20.33
CA ALA A 156 1.70 24.52 21.69
C ALA A 156 0.21 24.38 22.04
N GLU A 157 -0.62 25.34 21.62
CA GLU A 157 -2.08 25.29 21.80
C GLU A 157 -2.70 24.06 21.10
N LEU A 158 -2.33 23.82 19.84
CA LEU A 158 -2.80 22.66 19.07
C LEU A 158 -2.43 21.32 19.74
N LEU A 159 -1.22 21.22 20.29
CA LEU A 159 -0.77 20.05 21.04
C LEU A 159 -1.50 19.91 22.38
N ALA A 160 -1.73 21.00 23.11
CA ALA A 160 -2.48 20.99 24.36
C ALA A 160 -3.94 20.52 24.14
N GLU A 161 -4.62 21.04 23.11
CA GLU A 161 -5.95 20.55 22.72
C GLU A 161 -5.95 19.06 22.39
N ARG A 162 -4.91 18.59 21.70
CA ARG A 162 -4.77 17.19 21.31
C ARG A 162 -4.59 16.27 22.53
N ARG A 163 -3.90 16.73 23.57
CA ARG A 163 -3.73 16.03 24.85
C ARG A 163 -5.07 15.92 25.57
N MET A 164 -5.82 17.01 25.66
CA MET A 164 -7.14 17.03 26.32
C MET A 164 -8.14 16.09 25.64
N LYS A 165 -8.13 16.00 24.30
CA LYS A 165 -9.03 15.12 23.53
C LYS A 165 -8.75 13.62 23.68
N GLY A 166 -7.56 13.23 24.16
CA GLY A 166 -7.18 11.82 24.30
C GLY A 166 -7.03 11.06 22.97
N PRO A 167 -6.61 9.79 22.99
CA PRO A 167 -6.46 8.98 21.77
C PRO A 167 -7.81 8.76 21.08
N ALA A 168 -7.81 8.72 19.74
CA ALA A 168 -9.02 8.48 18.97
C ALA A 168 -9.65 7.13 19.37
N ARG A 169 -10.98 7.11 19.59
CA ARG A 169 -11.72 5.86 19.87
C ARG A 169 -11.53 4.89 18.71
N LYS A 170 -11.01 3.70 18.99
CA LYS A 170 -10.84 2.63 18.01
C LYS A 170 -12.23 2.15 17.57
N ARG A 171 -12.67 2.47 16.35
CA ARG A 171 -13.83 1.80 15.74
C ARG A 171 -13.46 0.33 15.57
N ARG A 172 -14.20 -0.55 16.25
CA ARG A 172 -14.21 -1.98 15.97
C ARG A 172 -15.01 -2.24 14.69
#